data_AF-A0A934Z3V9-F1
#
_entry.id   AF-A0A934Z3V9-F1
#
_cell.length_a   1.000
_cell.length_b   1.000
_cell.length_c   1.000
_cell.angle_alpha   90.00
_cell.angle_beta   90.00
_cell.angle_gamma   90.00
#
_symmetry.space_group_name_H-M   'P 1'
#
loop_
_entity.id
_entity.type
_entity.pdbx_description
1 polymer ?
#
loop_
_entity_poly.entity_id
_entity_poly.type
_entity_poly.pdbx_seq_one_letter_code
_entity_poly.pdbx_strand_id
1 'polypeptide(L)' 'MKPLPMEVEALIVGAGPIGLACAIAAKRRGVGALVIDAGAIADAIVRYPIGMTFFTTPERLEIGDHRLVRVAPKATRERR' A
#
# COMPACT_ATOMS: atom_id res chain seq x y z
N MET A 1 2.95 -7.06 21.93
CA MET A 1 3.40 -6.09 20.90
C MET A 1 4.91 -6.12 20.87
N LYS A 2 5.56 -6.32 19.71
CA LYS A 2 7.02 -6.34 19.64
C LYS A 2 7.53 -4.89 19.83
N PRO A 3 8.58 -4.64 20.63
CA PRO A 3 9.14 -3.30 20.77
C PRO A 3 9.64 -2.79 19.42
N LEU A 4 9.45 -1.49 19.17
CA LEU A 4 9.99 -0.85 17.98
C LEU A 4 11.52 -0.75 18.12
N PRO A 5 12.27 -0.92 17.02
CA PRO A 5 13.70 -0.66 17.03
C PRO A 5 13.96 0.81 17.38
N MET A 6 15.02 1.07 18.15
CA MET A 6 15.42 2.43 18.53
C MET A 6 16.02 3.22 17.36
N GLU A 7 16.54 2.52 16.35
CA GLU A 7 17.13 3.10 15.15
C GLU A 7 16.62 2.34 13.92
N VAL A 8 16.30 3.08 12.85
CA VAL A 8 15.89 2.54 11.56
C VAL A 8 16.56 3.34 10.45
N GLU A 9 17.00 2.67 9.39
CA GLU A 9 17.65 3.36 8.26
C GLU A 9 16.66 4.24 7.49
N ALA A 10 15.40 3.78 7.36
CA ALA A 10 14.31 4.57 6.82
C ALA A 10 13.01 4.34 7.61
N LEU A 11 12.29 5.43 7.91
CA LEU A 11 10.95 5.40 8.47
C LEU A 11 9.95 5.90 7.43
N ILE A 12 8.94 5.09 7.15
CA ILE A 12 7.84 5.42 6.24
C ILE A 12 6.58 5.62 7.08
N VAL A 13 6.02 6.82 7.04
CA VAL A 13 4.78 7.16 7.74
C VAL A 13 3.62 7.07 6.77
N GLY A 14 2.74 6.09 6.99
CA GLY A 14 1.60 5.72 6.16
C GLY A 14 1.81 4.39 5.44
N ALA A 15 0.97 3.39 5.73
CA ALA A 15 0.87 2.09 5.07
C ALA A 15 -0.21 2.07 3.97
N GLY A 16 -0.43 3.21 3.30
CA GLY A 16 -1.19 3.27 2.05
C GLY A 16 -0.39 2.75 0.85
N PRO A 17 -0.99 2.69 -0.36
CA PRO A 17 -0.32 2.16 -1.55
C PRO A 17 1.05 2.78 -1.83
N ILE A 18 1.16 4.11 -1.67
CA ILE A 18 2.41 4.83 -1.91
C ILE A 18 3.46 4.50 -0.84
N GLY A 19 3.09 4.43 0.43
CA GLY A 19 4.02 4.07 1.50
C GLY A 19 4.55 2.64 1.35
N LEU A 20 3.68 1.70 0.96
CA LEU A 20 4.08 0.35 0.61
C LEU A 20 5.01 0.32 -0.62
N ALA A 21 4.71 1.11 -1.66
CA ALA A 21 5.57 1.23 -2.84
C ALA A 21 6.96 1.77 -2.47
N CYS A 22 7.04 2.76 -1.57
CA CYS A 22 8.29 3.26 -1.03
C CYS A 22 9.05 2.18 -0.26
N ALA A 23 8.38 1.37 0.56
CA ALA A 23 9.00 0.29 1.31
C ALA A 23 9.57 -0.79 0.39
N ILE A 24 8.85 -1.14 -0.69
CA ILE A 24 9.32 -2.05 -1.72
C ILE A 24 10.54 -1.47 -2.45
N ALA A 25 10.49 -0.19 -2.80
CA ALA A 25 11.58 0.52 -3.47
C ALA A 25 12.85 0.62 -2.59
N ALA A 26 12.70 0.79 -1.28
CA ALA A 26 13.79 0.78 -0.30
C ALA A 26 14.41 -0.62 -0.20
N LYS A 27 13.57 -1.66 -0.02
CA LYS A 27 14.02 -3.06 0.04
C LYS A 27 14.80 -3.48 -1.21
N ARG A 28 14.36 -3.08 -2.41
CA ARG A 28 15.07 -3.35 -3.68
C ARG A 28 16.44 -2.71 -3.78
N ARG A 29 16.70 -1.66 -2.99
CA ARG A 29 17.99 -0.96 -2.88
C ARG A 29 18.84 -1.44 -1.71
N GLY A 30 18.39 -2.47 -0.99
CA GLY A 30 19.07 -2.96 0.21
C GLY A 30 18.92 -2.06 1.44
N VAL A 31 17.97 -1.11 1.44
CA VAL A 31 17.70 -0.23 2.58
C VAL A 31 16.61 -0.83 3.45
N GLY A 32 16.90 -1.05 4.73
CA GLY A 32 15.92 -1.46 5.73
C GLY A 32 14.91 -0.33 5.99
N ALA A 33 13.63 -0.64 5.86
CA ALA A 33 12.56 0.33 6.10
C ALA A 33 11.55 -0.19 7.12
N LEU A 34 11.19 0.65 8.09
CA LEU A 34 10.05 0.45 8.97
C LEU A 34 8.87 1.26 8.45
N VAL A 35 7.74 0.61 8.23
CA VAL A 35 6.48 1.28 7.86
C VAL A 35 5.59 1.36 9.09
N ILE A 36 5.09 2.55 9.40
CA ILE A 36 4.13 2.78 10.48
C ILE A 36 2.85 3.41 9.93
N ASP A 37 1.71 3.06 10.49
CA ASP A 37 0.42 3.66 10.18
C ASP A 37 -0.40 3.80 11.47
N ALA A 38 -1.33 4.75 11.48
CA ALA A 38 -2.28 4.92 12.58
C ALA A 38 -3.42 3.88 12.55
N GLY A 39 -3.64 3.23 11.41
CA GLY A 39 -4.67 2.20 11.22
C GLY A 39 -4.13 0.92 10.59
N ALA A 40 -5.02 0.20 9.90
CA ALA A 40 -4.67 -0.99 9.14
C ALA A 40 -3.92 -0.63 7.85
N ILE A 41 -3.31 -1.65 7.22
CA ILE A 41 -2.73 -1.49 5.88
C ILE A 41 -3.81 -1.01 4.91
N ALA A 42 -3.53 0.05 4.15
CA ALA A 42 -4.45 0.68 3.21
C ALA A 42 -5.79 1.14 3.82
N ASP A 43 -5.81 1.54 5.11
CA ASP A 43 -7.03 1.97 5.83
C ASP A 43 -7.86 3.03 5.09
N ALA A 44 -7.19 3.99 4.43
CA ALA A 44 -7.86 5.01 3.62
C ALA A 44 -8.71 4.41 2.47
N ILE A 45 -8.23 3.34 1.82
CA ILE A 45 -8.96 2.65 0.75
C ILE A 45 -10.14 1.86 1.33
N VAL A 46 -9.96 1.25 2.50
CA VAL A 46 -11.03 0.50 3.18
C VAL A 46 -12.24 1.40 3.49
N ARG A 47 -11.97 2.68 3.78
CA ARG A 47 -12.99 3.70 4.05
C ARG A 47 -13.69 4.24 2.80
N TYR A 48 -13.21 3.96 1.59
CA TYR A 48 -13.90 4.37 0.37
C TYR A 48 -15.25 3.66 0.21
N PRO A 49 -16.26 4.30 -0.40
CA PRO A 49 -17.56 3.67 -0.63
C PRO A 49 -17.42 2.32 -1.34
N ILE A 50 -18.22 1.34 -0.90
CA ILE A 50 -18.29 0.03 -1.57
C ILE A 50 -18.78 0.24 -3.00
N GLY A 51 -18.12 -0.40 -3.96
CA GLY A 51 -18.41 -0.25 -5.39
C GLY A 51 -17.82 1.02 -6.02
N MET A 52 -17.12 1.87 -5.27
CA MET A 52 -16.44 3.04 -5.83
C MET A 52 -15.46 2.61 -6.91
N THR A 53 -15.54 3.24 -8.09
CA THR A 53 -14.63 2.99 -9.21
C THR A 53 -13.42 3.92 -9.12
N PHE A 54 -12.23 3.37 -9.27
CA PHE A 54 -11.00 4.16 -9.34
C PHE A 54 -10.87 4.81 -10.73
N PHE A 55 -10.47 6.09 -10.76
CA PHE A 55 -10.16 6.80 -12.00
C PHE A 55 -8.91 6.21 -12.69
N THR A 56 -7.91 5.85 -11.90
CA THR A 56 -6.63 5.28 -12.33
C THR A 56 -6.81 3.90 -12.96
N THR A 57 -6.00 3.56 -13.97
CA THR A 57 -5.98 2.20 -14.54
C THR A 57 -5.32 1.23 -13.55
N PRO A 58 -5.65 -0.07 -13.54
CA PRO A 58 -5.05 -1.03 -12.62
C PRO A 58 -3.56 -1.10 -12.71
N GLU A 59 -3.01 -1.01 -13.92
CA GLU A 59 -1.58 -1.13 -14.18
C GLU A 59 -0.83 0.00 -13.46
N ARG A 60 -1.51 1.13 -13.20
CA ARG A 60 -0.99 2.26 -12.43
C ARG A 60 -1.32 2.20 -10.93
N LEU A 61 -2.14 1.25 -10.50
CA LEU A 61 -2.43 0.94 -9.09
C LEU A 61 -1.55 -0.21 -8.56
N GLU A 62 -0.98 -1.02 -9.44
CA GLU A 62 -0.06 -2.11 -9.12
C GLU A 62 1.23 -1.60 -8.49
N ILE A 63 1.73 -2.31 -7.48
CA ILE A 63 3.00 -2.03 -6.79
C ILE A 63 3.77 -3.31 -6.58
N GLY A 64 5.10 -3.23 -6.62
CA GLY A 64 5.98 -4.37 -6.32
C GLY A 64 5.91 -5.52 -7.32
N ASP A 65 5.59 -5.23 -8.57
CA ASP A 65 5.35 -6.23 -9.64
C ASP A 65 4.22 -7.22 -9.31
N HIS A 66 3.31 -6.83 -8.41
CA HIS A 66 2.12 -7.60 -8.09
C HIS A 66 0.92 -7.07 -8.88
N ARG A 67 0.29 -7.95 -9.65
CA ARG A 67 -0.88 -7.60 -10.48
C ARG A 67 -2.14 -7.37 -9.65
N LEU A 68 -2.99 -6.44 -10.11
CA LEU A 68 -4.33 -6.21 -9.56
C LEU A 68 -5.36 -7.01 -10.38
N VAL A 69 -5.70 -8.19 -9.91
CA VAL A 69 -6.66 -9.09 -10.59
C VAL A 69 -8.08 -8.54 -10.49
N ARG A 70 -8.75 -8.40 -11.64
CA ARG A 70 -10.13 -7.89 -11.75
C ARG A 70 -10.80 -8.38 -13.03
N VAL A 71 -12.13 -8.29 -13.07
CA VAL A 71 -12.93 -8.67 -14.26
C VAL A 71 -13.27 -7.45 -15.14
N ALA A 72 -13.52 -6.29 -14.54
CA ALA A 72 -13.99 -5.08 -15.24
C ALA A 72 -12.85 -4.20 -15.78
N PRO A 73 -13.08 -3.29 -16.75
CA PRO A 73 -12.06 -2.36 -17.28
C PRO A 73 -11.58 -1.26 -16.33
N LYS A 74 -12.25 -1.05 -15.19
CA LYS A 74 -11.78 -0.21 -14.07
C LYS A 74 -11.79 -1.03 -12.77
N ALA A 75 -10.84 -0.74 -11.89
CA ALA A 75 -10.82 -1.35 -10.57
C ALA A 75 -11.89 -0.69 -9.71
N THR A 76 -12.49 -1.47 -8.80
CA THR A 76 -13.46 -0.97 -7.83
C THR A 76 -13.03 -1.35 -6.42
N ARG A 77 -13.50 -0.60 -5.43
CA ARG A 77 -13.44 -1.07 -4.04
C ARG A 77 -14.51 -2.15 -3.87
N GLU A 78 -14.08 -3.41 -3.82
CA GLU A 78 -14.95 -4.56 -3.56
C GLU A 78 -15.16 -4.76 -2.06
N ARG A 79 -16.29 -5.35 -1.68
CA ARG A 79 -16.51 -5.87 -0.33
C ARG A 79 -16.10 -7.35 -0.34
N ARG A 80 -14.86 -7.64 0.05
CA ARG A 80 -14.40 -9.00 0.32
C ARG A 80 -14.50 -9.32 1.79
#